data_AF-A0A536FJP4-F1
#
_entry.id   AF-A0A536FJP4-F1
#
_cell.length_a   1.000
_cell.length_b   1.000
_cell.length_c   1.000
_cell.angle_alpha   90.00
_cell.angle_beta   90.00
_cell.angle_gamma   90.00
#
_symmetry.space_group_name_H-M   'P 1'
#
loop_
_entity.id
_entity.type
_entity.pdbx_description
1 polymer ?
#
loop_
_entity_poly.entity_id
_entity_poly.type
_entity_poly.pdbx_seq_one_letter_code
_entity_poly.pdbx_strand_id
1 'polypeptide(L)' 'MIWNLETPDVQGEFAKLKGKGATVVKEPYDPAENSGMMITTFADPDGNYFQLMSPMDAAMRETAQQMASRR' A
#
# COMPACT_ATOMS: atom_id res chain seq x y z
N MET A 1 1.49 -14.88 -10.38
CA MET A 1 2.53 -13.85 -10.13
C MET A 1 1.80 -12.61 -9.63
N ILE A 2 2.31 -11.93 -8.61
CA ILE A 2 1.71 -10.71 -8.07
C ILE A 2 2.70 -9.56 -8.25
N TRP A 3 2.20 -8.40 -8.66
CA TRP A 3 3.03 -7.23 -8.94
C TRP A 3 2.91 -6.23 -7.79
N ASN A 4 4.04 -5.77 -7.26
CA ASN A 4 4.06 -4.75 -6.21
C ASN A 4 4.47 -3.41 -6.82
N LEU A 5 3.64 -2.39 -6.63
CA LEU A 5 3.86 -1.04 -7.10
C LEU A 5 3.89 -0.11 -5.90
N GLU A 6 4.97 0.66 -5.79
CA GLU A 6 5.12 1.62 -4.70
C GLU A 6 4.47 2.96 -5.03
N THR A 7 3.74 3.52 -4.07
CA THR A 7 3.18 4.88 -4.17
C THR A 7 3.14 5.53 -2.79
N PRO A 8 3.54 6.82 -2.66
CA PRO A 8 3.39 7.55 -1.40
C PRO A 8 1.91 7.83 -1.05
N ASP A 9 0.98 7.70 -2.00
CA ASP A 9 -0.45 7.94 -1.81
C ASP A 9 -1.28 6.70 -2.17
N VAL A 10 -1.25 5.70 -1.29
CA VAL A 10 -2.01 4.45 -1.46
C VAL A 10 -3.51 4.71 -1.43
N GLN A 11 -3.99 5.65 -0.60
CA GLN A 11 -5.42 5.94 -0.47
C GLN A 11 -5.98 6.65 -1.71
N GLY A 12 -5.27 7.65 -2.24
CA GLY A 12 -5.68 8.36 -3.44
C GLY A 12 -5.67 7.46 -4.68
N GLU A 13 -4.62 6.66 -4.86
CA GLU A 13 -4.58 5.71 -5.98
C GLU A 13 -5.62 4.60 -5.83
N PHE A 14 -5.92 4.14 -4.61
CA PHE A 14 -7.02 3.22 -4.35
C PHE A 14 -8.37 3.80 -4.80
N ALA A 15 -8.70 5.03 -4.38
CA ALA A 15 -9.96 5.68 -4.71
C ALA A 15 -10.10 5.88 -6.23
N LYS A 16 -9.01 6.28 -6.88
CA LYS A 16 -8.94 6.47 -8.33
C LYS A 16 -9.12 5.17 -9.11
N LEU A 17 -8.47 4.08 -8.70
CA LEU A 17 -8.61 2.78 -9.36
C LEU A 17 -9.99 2.17 -9.14
N LYS A 18 -10.52 2.26 -7.91
CA LYS A 18 -11.90 1.85 -7.58
C LYS A 18 -12.92 2.63 -8.44
N GLY A 19 -12.74 3.94 -8.59
CA GLY A 19 -13.59 4.79 -9.43
C GLY A 19 -13.49 4.49 -10.93
N LYS A 20 -12.38 3.91 -11.39
CA LYS A 20 -12.20 3.46 -12.78
C LYS A 20 -12.68 2.02 -13.03
N GLY A 21 -13.25 1.36 -12.02
CA GLY A 21 -13.79 0.01 -12.14
C GLY A 21 -12.78 -1.12 -11.93
N ALA A 22 -11.63 -0.85 -11.30
CA ALA A 22 -10.70 -1.91 -10.91
C ALA A 22 -11.36 -2.83 -9.86
N THR A 23 -11.13 -4.14 -9.98
CA THR A 23 -11.66 -5.12 -9.03
C THR A 23 -10.88 -5.04 -7.73
N VAL A 24 -11.52 -4.54 -6.67
CA VAL A 24 -10.94 -4.49 -5.33
C VAL A 24 -10.97 -5.89 -4.73
N VAL A 25 -9.79 -6.46 -4.50
CA VAL A 25 -9.62 -7.74 -3.80
C VAL A 25 -9.44 -7.50 -2.31
N LYS A 26 -8.69 -6.46 -1.96
CA LYS A 26 -8.48 -6.04 -0.57
C LYS A 26 -8.30 -4.52 -0.46
N GLU A 27 -9.14 -3.89 0.35
CA GLU A 27 -9.03 -2.46 0.66
C GLU A 27 -7.74 -2.14 1.43
N PRO A 28 -7.29 -0.87 1.46
CA PRO A 28 -6.02 -0.51 2.07
C PRO A 28 -5.95 -0.88 3.56
N TYR A 29 -4.87 -1.54 3.95
CA TYR A 29 -4.60 -1.96 5.33
C TYR A 29 -3.11 -1.83 5.67
N ASP A 30 -2.79 -1.81 6.96
CA ASP A 30 -1.41 -1.89 7.44
C ASP A 30 -0.99 -3.38 7.53
N PRO A 31 0.03 -3.83 6.78
CA PRO A 31 0.44 -5.24 6.79
C PRO A 31 1.16 -5.67 8.09
N ALA A 32 1.68 -4.73 8.88
CA ALA A 32 2.33 -5.02 10.15
C ALA A 32 2.00 -3.90 11.14
N GLU A 33 1.28 -4.20 12.22
CA GLU A 33 0.75 -3.19 13.15
C GLU A 33 1.76 -2.08 13.48
N ASN A 34 1.40 -0.83 13.16
CA ASN A 34 2.22 0.38 13.34
C ASN A 34 3.49 0.43 12.48
N SER A 35 3.48 -0.21 11.30
CA SER A 35 4.61 -0.10 10.36
C SER A 35 4.64 1.22 9.60
N GLY A 36 3.54 1.97 9.64
CA GLY A 36 3.37 3.18 8.82
C GLY A 36 3.25 2.88 7.32
N MET A 37 3.15 1.61 6.94
CA MET A 37 2.91 1.19 5.56
C MET A 37 1.43 0.96 5.33
N MET A 38 0.95 1.32 4.14
CA MET A 38 -0.34 0.89 3.64
C MET A 38 -0.14 -0.02 2.45
N ILE A 39 -1.00 -1.03 2.33
CA ILE A 39 -1.06 -1.91 1.17
C ILE A 39 -2.51 -2.19 0.77
N THR A 40 -2.79 -2.27 -0.51
CA THR A 40 -4.10 -2.66 -1.07
C THR A 40 -3.89 -3.60 -2.25
N THR A 41 -4.85 -4.51 -2.50
CA THR A 41 -4.76 -5.51 -3.55
C THR A 41 -5.91 -5.36 -4.54
N PHE A 42 -5.57 -5.38 -5.82
CA PHE A 42 -6.49 -5.34 -6.94
C PHE A 42 -6.32 -6.56 -7.85
N ALA A 43 -7.36 -6.84 -8.63
CA ALA A 43 -7.31 -7.74 -9.77
C ALA A 43 -7.62 -6.99 -11.07
N ASP A 44 -6.87 -7.29 -12.13
CA ASP A 44 -7.18 -6.85 -13.49
C ASP A 44 -8.25 -7.77 -14.14
N PRO A 45 -8.80 -7.41 -15.31
CA PRO A 45 -9.78 -8.23 -16.02
C PRO A 45 -9.28 -9.62 -16.45
N ASP A 46 -7.97 -9.81 -16.55
CA ASP A 46 -7.33 -11.08 -16.92
C ASP A 46 -7.10 -11.99 -15.70
N GLY A 47 -7.40 -11.51 -14.49
CA GLY A 47 -7.22 -12.23 -13.24
C GLY A 47 -5.81 -12.16 -12.67
N ASN A 48 -4.96 -11.25 -13.15
CA ASN A 48 -3.68 -10.96 -12.51
C ASN A 48 -3.88 -10.09 -11.28
N TYR A 49 -3.07 -10.34 -10.26
CA TYR A 49 -3.10 -9.58 -9.03
C TYR A 49 -1.97 -8.55 -9.02
N PHE A 50 -2.28 -7.36 -8.53
CA PHE A 50 -1.29 -6.35 -8.22
C PHE A 50 -1.63 -5.64 -6.91
N GLN A 51 -0.59 -5.16 -6.25
CA GLN A 51 -0.68 -4.48 -4.96
C GLN A 51 -0.09 -3.08 -5.11
N LEU A 52 -0.79 -2.11 -4.53
CA LEU A 52 -0.20 -0.79 -4.27
C LEU A 52 0.26 -0.78 -2.83
N MET A 53 1.50 -0.37 -2.59
CA MET A 53 2.06 -0.27 -1.25
C MET A 53 2.82 1.04 -1.03
N SER A 54 2.91 1.48 0.23
CA SER A 54 3.77 2.59 0.60
C SER A 54 5.24 2.29 0.29
N PRO A 55 6.07 3.29 -0.06
CA PRO A 55 7.48 3.07 -0.34
C PRO A 55 8.19 2.55 0.91
N MET A 56 8.84 1.39 0.81
CA MET A 56 9.46 0.74 1.98
C MET A 56 10.55 1.60 2.62
N ASP A 57 11.37 2.27 1.80
CA ASP A 57 12.45 3.14 2.29
C ASP A 57 11.92 4.32 3.11
N ALA A 58 10.77 4.90 2.72
CA ALA A 58 10.17 6.01 3.44
C ALA A 58 9.57 5.55 4.77
N ALA A 59 8.80 4.47 4.76
CA ALA A 59 8.18 3.92 5.96
C ALA A 59 9.20 3.43 6.98
N MET A 60 10.29 2.78 6.53
CA MET A 60 11.38 2.36 7.42
C MET A 60 12.11 3.54 8.07
N ARG A 61 12.35 4.63 7.33
CA ARG A 61 12.98 5.84 7.89
C ARG A 61 12.10 6.52 8.93
N GLU A 62 10.80 6.63 8.66
CA GLU A 62 9.85 7.24 9.60
C GLU A 62 9.73 6.40 10.88
N THR A 63 9.60 5.08 10.74
CA THR A 63 9.56 4.16 11.88
C THR A 63 10.84 4.27 12.73
N ALA A 64 12.02 4.32 12.10
CA ALA A 64 13.29 4.48 12.80
C ALA A 64 13.38 5.81 13.56
N GLN A 65 12.89 6.91 12.97
CA GLN A 65 12.82 8.22 13.62
C GLN A 65 11.87 8.22 14.83
N GLN A 66 10.68 7.61 14.69
CA GLN A 66 9.71 7.49 15.78
C GLN A 66 10.23 6.64 16.95
N MET A 67 11.02 5.59 16.67
CA MET A 67 11.69 4.83 17.74
C MET A 67 12.81 5.63 18.42
N ALA A 68 13.56 6.43 17.66
CA ALA A 68 14.64 7.25 18.19
C ALA A 68 14.15 8.41 19.08
N SER A 69 12.98 8.99 18.80
CA SER A 69 12.39 10.08 19.58
C SER A 69 11.74 9.64 20.90
N ARG A 70 11.63 8.33 21.15
CA ARG A 70 11.12 7.75 22.41
C ARG A 70 12.21 7.41 23.43
N ARG A 71 13.45 7.87 23.21
CA ARG A 71 14.60 7.69 24.13
C ARG A 71 14.99 8.98 24.83
#